data_AF-A0A947SKZ8-F1
#
_entry.id   AF-A0A947SKZ8-F1
#
_cell.length_a   1.000
_cell.length_b   1.000
_cell.length_c   1.000
_cell.angle_alpha   90.00
_cell.angle_beta   90.00
_cell.angle_gamma   90.00
#
_symmetry.space_group_name_H-M   'P 1'
#
loop_
_entity.id
_entity.type
_entity.pdbx_description
1 polymer ?
#
loop_
_entity_poly.entity_id
_entity_poly.type
_entity_poly.pdbx_seq_one_letter_code
_entity_poly.pdbx_strand_id
1 'polypeptide(L)'
;MRFVLDVIRAFFRIVALMLMLTAFFAIGLLFNALLSGYEKLSFPLGRVWFEDDVLRPILGSPSIQLFQVFFERKLAMPFLWDPVITTILNWPTWLALGGGAVFCVIGAMLIFGFTKRREEPKPPVYV
;
A
#
# COMPACT_ATOMS: atom_id res chain seq x y z
N MET A 1 -8.90 -31.45 4.53
CA MET A 1 -8.85 -30.42 3.46
C MET A 1 -9.51 -29.09 3.84
N ARG A 2 -10.65 -29.05 4.54
CA ARG A 2 -11.30 -27.79 4.97
C ARG A 2 -10.38 -26.84 5.78
N PHE A 3 -9.62 -27.36 6.74
CA PHE A 3 -8.68 -26.57 7.54
C PHE A 3 -7.64 -25.81 6.70
N VAL A 4 -7.03 -26.47 5.70
CA VAL A 4 -6.02 -25.85 4.83
C VAL A 4 -6.63 -24.70 4.02
N LEU A 5 -7.85 -24.87 3.51
CA LEU A 5 -8.55 -23.81 2.77
C LEU A 5 -8.91 -22.61 3.66
N ASP A 6 -9.24 -22.86 4.93
CA ASP A 6 -9.55 -21.79 5.88
C ASP A 6 -8.28 -21.03 6.31
N VAL A 7 -7.15 -21.71 6.48
CA VAL A 7 -5.83 -21.09 6.73
C VAL A 7 -5.40 -20.22 5.55
N ILE A 8 -5.49 -20.75 4.32
CA ILE A 8 -5.16 -19.99 3.10
C ILE A 8 -6.07 -18.76 2.99
N ARG A 9 -7.37 -18.89 3.26
CA ARG A 9 -8.31 -17.76 3.24
C ARG A 9 -7.96 -16.72 4.30
N ALA A 10 -7.59 -17.13 5.51
CA ALA A 10 -7.18 -16.22 6.57
C ALA A 10 -5.91 -15.45 6.18
N PHE A 11 -4.93 -16.12 5.58
CA PHE A 11 -3.72 -15.48 5.06
C PHE A 11 -4.06 -14.39 4.01
N PHE A 12 -4.89 -14.71 3.03
CA PHE A 12 -5.33 -13.72 2.03
C PHE A 12 -6.06 -12.53 2.65
N ARG A 13 -6.88 -12.74 3.69
CA ARG A 13 -7.53 -11.63 4.40
C ARG A 13 -6.54 -10.74 5.13
N ILE A 14 -5.50 -11.31 5.74
CA ILE A 14 -4.44 -10.53 6.40
C ILE A 14 -3.72 -9.66 5.36
N VAL A 15 -3.37 -10.23 4.20
CA VAL A 15 -2.75 -9.48 3.10
C VAL A 15 -3.67 -8.36 2.60
N ALA A 16 -4.97 -8.63 2.44
CA ALA A 16 -5.93 -7.62 2.03
C ALA A 16 -6.07 -6.48 3.06
N LEU A 17 -6.06 -6.81 4.36
CA LEU A 17 -6.06 -5.81 5.42
C LEU A 17 -4.79 -4.95 5.42
N MET A 18 -3.62 -5.56 5.18
CA MET A 18 -2.38 -4.81 5.05
C MET A 18 -2.42 -3.84 3.88
N LEU A 19 -2.89 -4.28 2.70
CA LEU A 19 -3.08 -3.40 1.54
C LEU A 19 -4.04 -2.25 1.85
N MET A 20 -5.13 -2.54 2.56
CA MET A 20 -6.10 -1.52 2.94
C MET A 20 -5.50 -0.50 3.91
N LEU A 21 -4.73 -0.94 4.91
CA LEU A 21 -4.00 -0.05 5.81
C LEU A 21 -3.00 0.84 5.05
N THR A 22 -2.25 0.27 4.09
CA THR A 22 -1.34 1.04 3.23
C THR A 22 -2.10 2.08 2.41
N ALA A 23 -3.27 1.73 1.86
CA ALA A 23 -4.10 2.67 1.11
C ALA A 23 -4.59 3.84 1.98
N PHE A 24 -5.06 3.54 3.20
CA PHE A 24 -5.47 4.57 4.16
C PHE A 24 -4.32 5.52 4.52
N PHE A 25 -3.12 4.97 4.74
CA PHE A 25 -1.93 5.77 5.03
C PHE A 25 -1.56 6.67 3.85
N ALA A 26 -1.56 6.14 2.62
CA ALA A 26 -1.29 6.92 1.41
C ALA A 26 -2.30 8.05 1.19
N ILE A 27 -3.59 7.81 1.43
CA ILE A 27 -4.63 8.84 1.37
C ILE A 27 -4.42 9.90 2.46
N GLY A 28 -4.08 9.50 3.68
CA GLY A 28 -3.78 10.43 4.78
C GLY A 28 -2.61 11.36 4.44
N LEU A 29 -1.54 10.82 3.86
CA LEU A 29 -0.40 11.61 3.37
C LEU A 29 -0.80 12.55 2.23
N LEU A 30 -1.60 12.08 1.28
CA LEU A 30 -2.09 12.90 0.18
C LEU A 30 -2.98 14.05 0.69
N PHE A 31 -3.81 13.78 1.70
CA PHE A 31 -4.64 14.79 2.34
C PHE A 31 -3.80 15.83 3.11
N ASN A 32 -2.75 15.39 3.80
CA ASN A 32 -1.79 16.29 4.44
C ASN A 32 -1.06 17.18 3.41
N ALA A 33 -0.63 16.60 2.29
CA ALA A 33 -0.02 17.36 1.19
C ALA A 33 -1.01 18.40 0.61
N LEU A 34 -2.28 18.04 0.46
CA LEU A 34 -3.35 18.94 0.01
C LEU A 34 -3.55 20.12 0.97
N LEU A 35 -3.54 19.87 2.29
CA LEU A 35 -3.73 20.89 3.33
C LEU A 35 -2.50 21.79 3.49
N SER A 36 -1.29 21.26 3.29
CA SER A 36 -0.04 22.00 3.45
C SER A 36 0.36 22.82 2.20
N GLY A 37 -0.37 22.65 1.09
CA GLY A 37 -0.27 23.49 -0.10
C GLY A 37 -0.34 22.67 -1.39
N TYR A 38 -1.23 23.07 -2.31
CA TYR A 38 -1.47 22.36 -3.58
C TYR A 38 -0.21 22.12 -4.41
N GLU A 39 0.80 23.00 -4.30
CA GLU A 39 2.07 22.87 -5.02
C GLU A 39 2.83 21.58 -4.68
N LYS A 40 2.70 21.08 -3.43
CA LYS A 40 3.33 19.82 -3.00
C LYS A 40 2.81 18.61 -3.74
N LEU A 41 1.58 18.66 -4.27
CA LEU A 41 1.01 17.56 -5.05
C LEU A 41 1.78 17.33 -6.35
N SER A 42 2.31 18.41 -6.94
CA SER A 42 3.11 18.37 -8.16
C SER A 42 4.58 18.03 -7.90
N PHE A 43 5.03 18.06 -6.65
CA PHE A 43 6.40 17.69 -6.32
C PHE A 43 6.63 16.19 -6.47
N PRO A 44 7.88 15.78 -6.78
CA PRO A 44 8.26 14.37 -6.79
C PRO A 44 7.96 13.70 -5.45
N LEU A 45 7.41 12.49 -5.50
CA LEU A 45 7.06 11.72 -4.31
C LEU A 45 8.25 11.55 -3.36
N GLY A 46 9.45 11.29 -3.88
CA GLY A 46 10.65 11.10 -3.06
C GLY A 46 11.00 12.34 -2.25
N ARG A 47 10.73 13.54 -2.78
CA ARG A 47 10.91 14.79 -2.06
C ARG A 47 9.87 14.94 -0.95
N VAL A 48 8.59 14.71 -1.27
CA VAL A 48 7.51 14.81 -0.28
C VAL A 48 7.68 13.78 0.82
N TRP A 49 8.07 12.55 0.49
CA TRP A 49 8.40 11.53 1.48
C TRP A 49 9.56 12.00 2.37
N PHE A 50 10.64 12.53 1.80
CA PHE A 50 11.79 12.98 2.58
C PHE A 50 11.47 14.16 3.52
N GLU A 51 10.66 15.12 3.05
CA GLU A 51 10.28 16.33 3.80
C GLU A 51 9.19 16.05 4.84
N ASP A 52 8.12 15.36 4.44
CA ASP A 52 6.92 15.07 5.25
C ASP A 52 6.94 13.63 5.84
N ASP A 53 8.13 13.09 6.11
CA ASP A 53 8.30 11.73 6.63
C ASP A 53 7.70 11.57 8.04
N VAL A 54 6.61 10.81 8.14
CA VAL A 54 5.92 10.51 9.41
C VAL A 54 6.79 9.68 10.37
N LEU A 55 7.72 8.89 9.85
CA LEU A 55 8.56 7.99 10.66
C LEU A 55 9.87 8.64 11.10
N ARG A 56 10.22 9.80 10.56
CA ARG A 56 11.45 10.53 10.91
C ARG A 56 11.59 10.84 12.40
N PRO A 57 10.55 11.26 13.15
CA PRO A 57 10.66 11.48 14.60
C PRO A 57 11.02 10.22 15.39
N ILE A 58 10.68 9.04 14.85
CA ILE A 58 10.89 7.74 15.51
C ILE A 58 12.26 7.15 15.12
N LEU A 59 12.65 7.27 13.85
CA LEU A 59 13.84 6.65 13.28
C LEU A 59 15.09 7.53 13.34
N GLY A 60 14.95 8.83 13.64
CA GLY A 60 16.04 9.81 13.65
C GLY A 60 16.65 10.10 12.27
N SER A 61 16.20 9.39 11.23
CA SER A 61 16.63 9.52 9.84
C SER A 61 15.44 9.36 8.90
N PRO A 62 15.50 9.89 7.67
CA PRO A 62 14.47 9.67 6.66
C PRO A 62 14.35 8.18 6.35
N SER A 63 13.17 7.62 6.57
CA SER A 63 12.82 6.21 6.37
C SER A 63 13.15 5.73 4.95
N ILE A 64 13.00 6.61 3.95
CA ILE A 64 13.33 6.32 2.56
C ILE A 64 14.80 5.91 2.35
N GLN A 65 15.73 6.46 3.12
CA GLN A 65 17.15 6.08 3.05
C GLN A 65 17.38 4.69 3.66
N LEU A 66 16.65 4.33 4.70
CA LEU A 66 16.71 2.99 5.27
C LEU A 66 16.18 1.95 4.29
N PHE A 67 15.11 2.28 3.55
CA PHE A 67 14.61 1.43 2.45
C PHE A 67 15.66 1.29 1.34
N GLN A 68 16.31 2.38 0.91
CA GLN A 68 17.39 2.33 -0.07
C GLN A 68 18.48 1.33 0.34
N VAL A 69 19.03 1.54 1.54
CA VAL A 69 20.12 0.69 2.07
C VAL A 69 19.66 -0.77 2.18
N PHE A 70 18.41 -1.01 2.55
CA PHE A 70 17.86 -2.35 2.61
C PHE A 70 17.82 -3.04 1.23
N PHE A 71 17.31 -2.38 0.19
CA PHE A 71 17.24 -2.96 -1.15
C PHE A 71 18.61 -3.15 -1.79
N GLU A 72 19.49 -2.16 -1.65
CA GLU A 72 20.83 -2.20 -2.23
C GLU A 72 21.74 -3.19 -1.51
N ARG A 73 21.78 -3.16 -0.17
CA ARG A 73 22.76 -3.93 0.62
C ARG A 73 22.22 -5.25 1.15
N LYS A 74 20.97 -5.27 1.63
CA LYS A 74 20.43 -6.47 2.31
C LYS A 74 19.78 -7.44 1.33
N LEU A 75 19.03 -6.92 0.37
CA LEU A 75 18.39 -7.73 -0.66
C LEU A 75 19.32 -8.02 -1.85
N ALA A 76 20.43 -7.27 -1.97
CA ALA A 76 21.38 -7.33 -3.08
C ALA A 76 20.69 -7.19 -4.46
N MET A 77 19.61 -6.40 -4.52
CA MET A 77 18.84 -6.14 -5.74
C MET A 77 18.88 -4.65 -6.09
N PRO A 78 20.05 -4.11 -6.49
CA PRO A 78 20.20 -2.69 -6.80
C PRO A 78 19.29 -2.25 -7.95
N PHE A 79 19.04 -3.12 -8.93
CA PHE A 79 18.16 -2.85 -10.06
C PHE A 79 16.70 -2.55 -9.65
N LEU A 80 16.27 -3.09 -8.50
CA LEU A 80 14.94 -2.84 -7.96
C LEU A 80 14.84 -1.44 -7.36
N TRP A 81 15.91 -0.97 -6.71
CA TRP A 81 15.96 0.40 -6.23
C TRP A 81 16.07 1.38 -7.39
N ASP A 82 17.03 1.16 -8.28
CA ASP A 82 17.31 2.00 -9.45
C ASP A 82 17.40 1.13 -10.71
N PRO A 83 16.47 1.24 -11.68
CA PRO A 83 15.58 2.39 -11.92
C PRO A 83 14.15 2.27 -11.38
N VAL A 84 13.73 1.15 -10.81
CA VAL A 84 12.30 0.90 -10.60
C VAL A 84 11.70 1.79 -9.50
N ILE A 85 12.24 1.75 -8.28
CA ILE A 85 11.73 2.56 -7.17
C ILE A 85 12.05 4.03 -7.40
N THR A 86 13.25 4.37 -7.88
CA THR A 86 13.63 5.76 -8.22
C THR A 86 12.67 6.39 -9.23
N THR A 87 12.21 5.64 -10.23
CA THR A 87 11.21 6.13 -11.20
C THR A 87 9.89 6.48 -10.52
N ILE A 88 9.40 5.62 -9.62
CA ILE A 88 8.15 5.87 -8.87
C ILE A 88 8.33 7.06 -7.92
N LEU A 89 9.49 7.20 -7.29
CA LEU A 89 9.81 8.34 -6.42
C LEU A 89 9.89 9.66 -7.19
N ASN A 90 10.19 9.62 -8.49
CA ASN A 90 10.19 10.79 -9.35
C ASN A 90 8.80 11.15 -9.89
N TRP A 91 7.78 10.30 -9.68
CA TRP A 91 6.42 10.63 -10.10
C TRP A 91 5.81 11.73 -9.25
N PRO A 92 4.85 12.50 -9.81
CA PRO A 92 4.08 13.46 -9.02
C PRO A 92 3.41 12.77 -7.83
N THR A 93 3.47 13.42 -6.68
CA THR A 93 2.94 12.89 -5.42
C THR A 93 1.47 12.48 -5.52
N TRP A 94 0.65 13.27 -6.21
CA TRP A 94 -0.77 12.93 -6.42
C TRP A 94 -0.96 11.62 -7.18
N LEU A 95 -0.11 11.36 -8.19
CA LEU A 95 -0.21 10.17 -9.03
C LEU A 95 0.31 8.95 -8.28
N ALA A 96 1.43 9.09 -7.58
CA ALA A 96 2.05 7.98 -6.87
C ALA A 96 1.24 7.57 -5.62
N LEU A 97 0.83 8.53 -4.77
CA LEU A 97 0.00 8.23 -3.59
C LEU A 97 -1.45 7.92 -3.96
N GLY A 98 -2.06 8.73 -4.83
CA GLY A 98 -3.45 8.54 -5.25
C GLY A 98 -3.61 7.26 -6.07
N GLY A 99 -2.78 7.06 -7.08
CA GLY A 99 -2.78 5.84 -7.90
C GLY A 99 -2.43 4.60 -7.08
N GLY A 100 -1.42 4.68 -6.21
CA GLY A 100 -1.04 3.61 -5.31
C GLY A 100 -2.16 3.23 -4.33
N ALA A 101 -2.84 4.21 -3.75
CA ALA A 101 -3.98 3.96 -2.87
C ALA A 101 -5.13 3.26 -3.61
N VAL A 102 -5.50 3.75 -4.80
CA VAL A 102 -6.54 3.12 -5.63
C VAL A 102 -6.17 1.67 -5.95
N PHE A 103 -4.92 1.43 -6.37
CA PHE A 103 -4.43 0.09 -6.65
C PHE A 103 -4.54 -0.83 -5.42
N CYS A 104 -4.14 -0.35 -4.25
CA CYS A 104 -4.24 -1.10 -3.00
C CYS A 104 -5.69 -1.40 -2.60
N VAL A 105 -6.62 -0.44 -2.76
CA VAL A 105 -8.04 -0.66 -2.49
C VAL A 105 -8.64 -1.68 -3.45
N ILE A 106 -8.37 -1.57 -4.75
CA ILE A 106 -8.85 -2.54 -5.74
C ILE A 106 -8.27 -3.93 -5.45
N GLY A 107 -6.97 -4.03 -5.16
CA GLY A 107 -6.32 -5.29 -4.79
C GLY A 107 -6.96 -5.91 -3.55
N ALA A 108 -7.18 -5.11 -2.49
CA ALA A 108 -7.87 -5.58 -1.29
C ALA A 108 -9.31 -6.03 -1.59
N MET A 109 -10.08 -5.27 -2.37
CA MET A 109 -11.45 -5.63 -2.76
C MET A 109 -11.51 -6.92 -3.55
N LEU A 110 -10.60 -7.13 -4.51
CA LEU A 110 -10.53 -8.36 -5.29
C LEU A 110 -10.24 -9.54 -4.37
N ILE A 111 -9.24 -9.43 -3.50
CA ILE A 111 -8.90 -10.49 -2.54
C ILE A 111 -10.09 -10.79 -1.62
N PHE A 112 -10.75 -9.77 -1.07
CA PHE A 112 -11.95 -9.97 -0.26
C PHE A 112 -13.09 -10.64 -1.04
N GLY A 113 -13.32 -10.23 -2.29
CA GLY A 113 -14.29 -10.82 -3.20
C GLY A 113 -14.06 -12.32 -3.43
N PHE A 114 -12.81 -12.74 -3.63
CA PHE A 114 -12.47 -14.16 -3.74
C PHE A 114 -12.66 -14.94 -2.44
N THR A 115 -12.63 -14.29 -1.27
CA THR A 115 -12.82 -14.95 0.03
C THR A 115 -14.27 -15.00 0.52
N LYS A 116 -15.22 -14.37 -0.17
CA LYS A 116 -16.65 -14.40 0.20
C LYS A 116 -17.24 -15.76 -0.17
N ARG A 117 -17.68 -16.55 0.83
CA ARG A 117 -18.41 -17.81 0.59
C ARG A 117 -19.64 -17.49 -0.26
N ARG A 118 -19.87 -18.23 -1.35
CA ARG A 118 -21.20 -18.32 -1.95
C ARG A 118 -22.10 -18.90 -0.88
N GLU A 119 -22.99 -18.09 -0.33
CA GLU A 119 -24.06 -18.58 0.53
C GLU A 119 -24.97 -19.42 -0.37
N GLU A 120 -25.06 -20.72 -0.08
CA GLU A 120 -26.00 -21.60 -0.77
C GLU A 120 -27.42 -21.09 -0.49
N PRO A 121 -28.27 -20.94 -1.52
CA PRO A 121 -29.64 -20.50 -1.31
C PRO A 121 -30.33 -21.48 -0.36
N LYS A 122 -30.90 -20.95 0.74
CA LYS A 122 -31.69 -21.75 1.68
C LYS A 122 -32.80 -22.47 0.89
N PRO A 123 -32.99 -23.78 1.06
CA PRO A 123 -34.09 -24.47 0.40
C PRO A 123 -35.42 -23.86 0.85
N PRO A 124 -36.40 -23.70 -0.07
CA PRO A 124 -37.71 -23.18 0.29
C PRO A 124 -38.34 -24.08 1.35
N VAL A 125 -38.78 -23.48 2.45
CA VAL A 125 -39.57 -24.16 3.48
C VAL A 125 -40.97 -24.32 2.90
N TYR A 126 -41.33 -25.52 2.45
CA TYR A 126 -42.70 -25.85 2.12
C TYR A 126 -43.46 -26.04 3.45
N VAL A 127 -44.33 -25.09 3.78
CA VAL A 127 -45.27 -25.14 4.92
C VAL A 127 -46.63 -25.60 4.40
#